data_AF-A0A1B8XVI7-F1
#
_entry.id   AF-A0A1B8XVI7-F1
#
_cell.length_a   1.000
_cell.length_b   1.000
_cell.length_c   1.000
_cell.angle_alpha   90.00
_cell.angle_beta   90.00
_cell.angle_gamma   90.00
#
_symmetry.space_group_name_H-M   'P 1'
#
loop_
_entity.id
_entity.type
_entity.pdbx_description
1 polymer ?
#
loop_
_entity_poly.entity_id
_entity_poly.type
_entity_poly.pdbx_seq_one_letter_code
_entity_poly.pdbx_strand_id
1 'polypeptide(L)'
;MNGSMIYIYSVCNVQEGEQDNWLRTNWIYRSEAQRIFVELKFTVRDCNSFPGGSGTCKETFNLYSLESDIDYGTNFQKRQFRKIDTIAPDEITVQADFASRNVKVNVEVRSVGPLSRKGFYLAFQDIGACVALLSVRIYYKKCPSVVQGMAQFPETVAGTDSQSLAKVSGQCVNNAVSATGEVPTMHCNTDGEWLVPIGHCLCQPGYEKVGDTCQGKSGLGCFPAAIAVGFGSTFNYCYRMAYS
;
A
#
# COMPACT_ATOMS: atom_id res chain seq x y z
N MET A 1 7.49 1.32 -27.60
CA MET A 1 6.25 1.89 -27.03
C MET A 1 5.15 0.85 -27.23
N ASN A 2 4.53 0.35 -26.15
CA ASN A 2 3.33 -0.49 -26.27
C ASN A 2 2.25 0.35 -26.97
N GLY A 3 1.64 -0.16 -28.04
CA GLY A 3 0.70 0.56 -28.92
C GLY A 3 -0.62 1.01 -28.30
N SER A 4 -0.68 1.17 -26.97
CA SER A 4 -1.81 1.69 -26.23
C SER A 4 -1.77 3.23 -26.21
N MET A 5 -2.91 3.86 -26.47
CA MET A 5 -3.02 5.32 -26.32
C MET A 5 -2.96 5.71 -24.85
N ILE A 6 -2.23 6.78 -24.55
CA ILE A 6 -2.14 7.39 -23.22
C ILE A 6 -2.49 8.88 -23.32
N TYR A 7 -3.14 9.40 -22.29
CA TYR A 7 -3.38 10.84 -22.13
C TYR A 7 -2.38 11.41 -21.13
N ILE A 8 -1.89 12.60 -21.40
CA ILE A 8 -0.91 13.29 -20.57
C ILE A 8 -1.37 14.73 -20.33
N TYR A 9 -0.96 15.30 -19.21
CA TYR A 9 -1.09 16.75 -18.98
C TYR A 9 0.29 17.38 -19.14
N SER A 10 0.42 18.42 -19.97
CA SER A 10 1.70 19.06 -20.23
C SER A 10 1.61 20.58 -20.23
N VAL A 11 2.68 21.22 -19.80
CA VAL A 11 2.89 22.68 -19.85
C VAL A 11 4.34 22.95 -20.23
N CYS A 12 4.59 24.00 -21.04
CA CYS A 12 5.93 24.34 -21.52
C CYS A 12 6.07 25.85 -21.76
N ASN A 13 5.62 26.66 -20.80
CA ASN A 13 5.64 28.12 -20.87
C ASN A 13 6.98 28.69 -20.40
N VAL A 14 8.08 28.16 -20.93
CA VAL A 14 9.44 28.46 -20.45
C VAL A 14 9.94 29.85 -20.85
N GLN A 15 9.32 30.51 -21.84
CA GLN A 15 9.76 31.83 -22.32
C GLN A 15 9.10 32.98 -21.55
N GLU A 16 8.03 32.69 -20.82
CA GLU A 16 7.30 33.68 -20.04
C GLU A 16 7.86 33.73 -18.61
N GLY A 17 7.95 34.93 -18.04
CA GLY A 17 8.23 35.11 -16.62
C GLY A 17 7.00 34.86 -15.75
N GLU A 18 7.21 34.76 -14.44
CA GLU A 18 6.15 34.79 -13.41
C GLU A 18 5.00 33.77 -13.62
N GLN A 19 5.33 32.59 -14.14
CA GLN A 19 4.36 31.52 -14.33
C GLN A 19 3.80 31.00 -13.00
N ASP A 20 2.50 30.70 -13.00
CA ASP A 20 1.78 30.12 -11.86
C ASP A 20 0.62 29.24 -12.36
N ASN A 21 0.98 28.17 -13.08
CA ASN A 21 0.06 27.25 -13.73
C ASN A 21 -0.34 26.13 -12.78
N TRP A 22 -1.64 25.95 -12.53
CA TRP A 22 -2.16 24.93 -11.60
C TRP A 22 -2.98 23.87 -12.33
N LEU A 23 -2.62 22.61 -12.09
CA LEU A 23 -3.43 21.44 -12.42
C LEU A 23 -3.89 20.79 -11.13
N ARG A 24 -5.19 20.61 -10.93
CA ARG A 24 -5.76 19.95 -9.74
C ARG A 24 -6.48 18.68 -10.15
N THR A 25 -6.35 17.63 -9.34
CA THR A 25 -7.19 16.43 -9.46
C THR A 25 -8.65 16.73 -9.12
N ASN A 26 -9.52 15.76 -9.37
CA ASN A 26 -10.84 15.71 -8.73
C ASN A 26 -10.70 15.44 -7.22
N TRP A 27 -11.81 15.56 -6.49
CA TRP A 27 -11.86 15.19 -5.09
C TRP A 27 -11.71 13.67 -4.95
N ILE A 28 -10.82 13.23 -4.06
CA ILE A 28 -10.51 11.84 -3.83
C ILE A 28 -11.01 11.46 -2.45
N TYR A 29 -11.93 10.51 -2.38
CA TYR A 29 -12.39 9.95 -1.12
C TYR A 29 -11.25 9.17 -0.45
N ARG A 30 -10.95 9.49 0.81
CA ARG A 30 -9.82 8.92 1.55
C ARG A 30 -10.04 7.47 1.96
N SER A 31 -11.31 7.07 2.16
CA SER A 31 -11.65 5.79 2.78
C SER A 31 -10.92 5.64 4.14
N GLU A 32 -10.29 4.51 4.41
CA GLU A 32 -9.60 4.21 5.67
C GLU A 32 -8.16 4.75 5.70
N ALA A 33 -7.65 5.27 4.58
CA ALA A 33 -6.24 5.61 4.41
C ALA A 33 -5.82 6.75 5.35
N GLN A 34 -4.98 6.49 6.34
CA GLN A 34 -4.42 7.56 7.17
C GLN A 34 -3.14 8.17 6.55
N ARG A 35 -2.45 7.40 5.69
CA ARG A 35 -1.31 7.86 4.90
C ARG A 35 -1.53 7.37 3.47
N ILE A 36 -1.30 8.25 2.50
CA ILE A 36 -1.31 7.91 1.08
C ILE A 36 0.09 8.04 0.48
N PHE A 37 0.31 7.35 -0.61
CA PHE A 37 1.48 7.45 -1.47
C PHE A 37 1.03 7.98 -2.82
N VAL A 38 1.77 8.96 -3.33
CA VAL A 38 1.56 9.60 -4.62
C VAL A 38 2.75 9.24 -5.49
N GLU A 39 2.56 8.30 -6.42
CA GLU A 39 3.53 7.93 -7.45
C GLU A 39 3.25 8.76 -8.70
N LEU A 40 4.26 9.52 -9.12
CA LEU A 40 4.23 10.38 -10.30
C LEU A 40 5.13 9.76 -11.36
N LYS A 41 4.63 9.67 -12.58
CA LYS A 41 5.45 9.42 -13.78
C LYS A 41 5.42 10.65 -14.65
N PHE A 42 6.57 11.22 -14.97
CA PHE A 42 6.65 12.49 -15.67
C PHE A 42 7.94 12.62 -16.48
N THR A 43 7.99 13.60 -17.36
CA THR A 43 9.19 13.94 -18.14
C THR A 43 9.44 15.43 -17.99
N VAL A 44 10.71 15.81 -17.87
CA VAL A 44 11.14 17.22 -17.84
C VAL A 44 12.16 17.44 -18.95
N ARG A 45 12.01 18.55 -19.67
CA ARG A 45 12.97 18.96 -20.70
C ARG A 45 14.00 19.93 -20.11
N ASP A 46 15.26 19.71 -20.46
CA ASP A 46 16.40 20.55 -20.06
C ASP A 46 16.25 21.99 -20.54
N CYS A 47 16.42 22.95 -19.64
CA CYS A 47 16.32 24.37 -19.95
C CYS A 47 17.38 24.82 -20.98
N ASN A 48 18.54 24.17 -21.01
CA ASN A 48 19.61 24.47 -21.96
C ASN A 48 19.29 24.00 -23.38
N SER A 49 18.28 23.13 -23.54
CA SER A 49 17.83 22.63 -24.83
C SER A 49 16.92 23.61 -25.59
N PHE A 50 16.60 24.77 -25.01
CA PHE A 50 15.81 25.82 -25.66
C PHE A 50 16.71 26.85 -26.38
N PRO A 51 16.42 27.17 -27.65
CA PRO A 51 17.16 28.20 -28.37
C PRO A 51 16.99 29.56 -27.69
N GLY A 52 18.09 30.29 -27.49
CA GLY A 52 18.09 31.64 -26.91
C GLY A 52 18.29 31.71 -25.40
N GLY A 53 18.30 30.56 -24.69
CA GLY A 53 18.49 30.48 -23.25
C GLY A 53 17.31 31.09 -22.47
N SER A 54 16.60 30.28 -21.67
CA SER A 54 15.54 30.82 -20.84
C SER A 54 16.05 31.05 -19.41
N GLY A 55 16.31 32.32 -19.08
CA GLY A 55 16.65 32.73 -17.71
C GLY A 55 15.50 32.56 -16.71
N THR A 56 14.27 32.36 -17.19
CA THR A 56 13.07 32.12 -16.38
C THR A 56 12.72 30.64 -16.26
N CYS A 57 13.34 29.77 -17.08
CA CYS A 57 13.05 28.35 -17.13
C CYS A 57 13.41 27.64 -15.83
N LYS A 58 12.57 26.67 -15.46
CA LYS A 58 12.75 25.77 -14.32
C LYS A 58 12.72 24.33 -14.80
N GLU A 59 13.28 23.45 -13.99
CA GLU A 59 13.31 22.00 -14.26
C GLU A 59 12.57 21.24 -13.16
N THR A 60 11.73 21.95 -12.41
CA THR A 60 10.97 21.42 -11.29
C THR A 60 9.54 21.93 -11.31
N PHE A 61 8.65 21.18 -10.67
CA PHE A 61 7.27 21.59 -10.40
C PHE A 61 6.93 21.25 -8.95
N ASN A 62 5.91 21.87 -8.39
CA ASN A 62 5.54 21.67 -7.00
C ASN A 62 4.32 20.76 -6.87
N LEU A 63 4.35 19.84 -5.91
CA LEU A 63 3.21 19.01 -5.53
C LEU A 63 2.54 19.59 -4.28
N TYR A 64 1.21 19.63 -4.29
CA TYR A 64 0.38 20.20 -3.23
C TYR A 64 -0.77 19.26 -2.83
N SER A 65 -1.27 19.43 -1.61
CA SER A 65 -2.49 18.75 -1.13
C SER A 65 -3.45 19.69 -0.41
N LEU A 66 -4.74 19.37 -0.47
CA LEU A 66 -5.79 20.02 0.30
C LEU A 66 -6.77 18.97 0.82
N GLU A 67 -6.89 18.83 2.13
CA GLU A 67 -7.91 17.99 2.77
C GLU A 67 -9.26 18.72 2.84
N SER A 68 -10.35 18.02 2.53
CA SER A 68 -11.71 18.56 2.60
C SER A 68 -12.73 17.47 2.93
N ASP A 69 -13.76 17.85 3.67
CA ASP A 69 -14.89 16.98 3.97
C ASP A 69 -15.95 16.96 2.86
N ILE A 70 -15.85 17.89 1.90
CA ILE A 70 -16.77 18.02 0.76
C ILE A 70 -16.02 18.25 -0.56
N ASP A 71 -16.66 17.87 -1.66
CA ASP A 71 -16.23 18.24 -3.00
C ASP A 71 -16.60 19.70 -3.28
N TYR A 72 -15.62 20.50 -3.70
CA TYR A 72 -15.75 21.91 -4.03
C TYR A 72 -16.01 22.12 -5.53
N GLY A 73 -16.06 21.05 -6.33
CA GLY A 73 -16.26 21.12 -7.77
C GLY A 73 -15.21 22.02 -8.41
N THR A 74 -15.64 22.97 -9.24
CA THR A 74 -14.74 23.90 -9.94
C THR A 74 -14.20 25.04 -9.06
N ASN A 75 -14.68 25.20 -7.83
CA ASN A 75 -14.19 26.25 -6.93
C ASN A 75 -12.76 25.93 -6.48
N PHE A 76 -11.79 26.66 -7.02
CA PHE A 76 -10.37 26.45 -6.80
C PHE A 76 -9.73 27.63 -6.07
N GLN A 77 -9.12 27.38 -4.91
CA GLN A 77 -8.43 28.39 -4.11
C GLN A 77 -6.99 27.98 -3.81
N LYS A 78 -6.03 28.55 -4.56
CA LYS A 78 -4.58 28.28 -4.42
C LYS A 78 -4.09 28.32 -2.97
N ARG A 79 -4.51 29.35 -2.22
CA ARG A 79 -4.11 29.60 -0.81
C ARG A 79 -4.45 28.48 0.18
N GLN A 80 -5.40 27.60 -0.14
CA GLN A 80 -5.81 26.52 0.75
C GLN A 80 -4.88 25.31 0.64
N PHE A 81 -4.14 25.19 -0.45
CA PHE A 81 -3.26 24.06 -0.71
C PHE A 81 -1.97 24.17 0.11
N ARG A 82 -1.61 23.07 0.78
CA ARG A 82 -0.33 22.91 1.47
C ARG A 82 0.69 22.28 0.52
N LYS A 83 1.86 22.88 0.40
CA LYS A 83 2.97 22.33 -0.38
C LYS A 83 3.44 21.01 0.25
N ILE A 84 3.52 19.96 -0.55
CA ILE A 84 4.11 18.67 -0.16
C ILE A 84 5.60 18.71 -0.45
N ASP A 85 5.97 18.94 -1.70
CA ASP A 85 7.39 18.96 -2.11
C ASP A 85 7.59 19.71 -3.43
N THR A 86 8.84 20.01 -3.75
CA THR A 86 9.30 20.38 -5.09
C THR A 86 9.81 19.12 -5.79
N ILE A 87 9.16 18.71 -6.87
CA ILE A 87 9.50 17.52 -7.64
C ILE A 87 10.53 17.89 -8.70
N ALA A 88 11.64 17.18 -8.70
CA ALA A 88 12.73 17.29 -9.68
C ALA A 88 12.88 15.96 -10.43
N PRO A 89 13.35 15.98 -11.69
CA PRO A 89 13.69 14.76 -12.42
C PRO A 89 15.02 14.18 -11.93
N ASP A 90 15.12 12.85 -11.92
CA ASP A 90 16.40 12.14 -11.81
C ASP A 90 17.17 12.18 -13.15
N GLU A 91 16.42 12.04 -14.25
CA GLU A 91 16.91 12.14 -15.62
C GLU A 91 16.19 13.24 -16.39
N ILE A 92 16.96 14.15 -16.97
CA ILE A 92 16.44 15.26 -17.76
C ILE A 92 16.51 14.96 -19.26
N THR A 93 15.46 15.31 -20.01
CA THR A 93 15.41 15.09 -21.47
C THR A 93 16.14 16.22 -22.18
N VAL A 94 17.28 15.91 -22.80
CA VAL A 94 18.13 16.89 -23.50
C VAL A 94 17.83 16.97 -24.99
N GLN A 95 18.44 17.93 -25.71
CA GLN A 95 18.19 18.13 -27.14
C GLN A 95 18.43 16.86 -27.99
N ALA A 96 19.49 16.09 -27.68
CA ALA A 96 19.84 14.85 -28.38
C ALA A 96 18.80 13.74 -28.20
N ASP A 97 18.07 13.74 -27.08
CA ASP A 97 17.03 12.75 -26.79
C ASP A 97 15.81 12.93 -27.72
N PHE A 98 15.51 14.16 -28.14
CA PHE A 98 14.43 14.41 -29.11
C PHE A 98 14.78 13.82 -30.48
N ALA A 99 16.03 13.96 -30.92
CA ALA A 99 16.49 13.41 -32.19
C ALA A 99 16.44 11.88 -32.21
N SER A 100 16.80 11.26 -31.09
CA SER A 100 16.76 9.79 -30.91
C SER A 100 15.40 9.26 -30.45
N ARG A 101 14.41 10.13 -30.24
CA ARG A 101 13.07 9.79 -29.70
C ARG A 101 13.14 9.05 -28.35
N ASN A 102 14.12 9.39 -27.53
CA ASN A 102 14.42 8.74 -26.26
C ASN A 102 13.98 9.60 -25.07
N VAL A 103 12.68 9.69 -24.83
CA VAL A 103 12.15 10.55 -23.76
C VAL A 103 12.45 9.94 -22.39
N LYS A 104 13.02 10.74 -21.47
CA LYS A 104 13.41 10.32 -20.12
C LYS A 104 12.22 10.38 -19.17
N VAL A 105 11.66 9.20 -18.87
CA VAL A 105 10.54 9.06 -17.93
C VAL A 105 11.07 8.89 -16.52
N ASN A 106 10.70 9.83 -15.65
CA ASN A 106 11.04 9.86 -14.24
C ASN A 106 9.90 9.27 -13.41
N VAL A 107 10.25 8.67 -12.27
CA VAL A 107 9.27 8.12 -11.31
C VAL A 107 9.60 8.67 -9.93
N GLU A 108 8.66 9.41 -9.35
CA GLU A 108 8.82 9.96 -8.00
C GLU A 108 7.68 9.57 -7.09
N VAL A 109 8.00 9.19 -5.85
CA VAL A 109 7.01 8.77 -4.85
C VAL A 109 7.08 9.69 -3.65
N ARG A 110 5.93 10.25 -3.25
CA ARG A 110 5.81 11.05 -2.01
C ARG A 110 4.68 10.52 -1.14
N SER A 111 4.90 10.49 0.16
CA SER A 111 3.88 10.13 1.14
C SER A 111 3.20 11.37 1.71
N VAL A 112 1.88 11.32 1.91
CA VAL A 112 1.09 12.39 2.52
C VAL A 112 0.28 11.82 3.68
N GLY A 113 0.41 12.42 4.86
CA GLY A 113 -0.33 12.04 6.06
C GLY A 113 0.24 12.68 7.34
N PRO A 114 -0.36 12.42 8.50
CA PRO A 114 -1.63 11.71 8.66
C PRO A 114 -2.80 12.53 8.10
N LEU A 115 -3.69 11.87 7.36
CA LEU A 115 -4.92 12.44 6.82
C LEU A 115 -6.07 12.21 7.80
N SER A 116 -6.92 13.22 7.96
CA SER A 116 -7.98 13.27 8.97
C SER A 116 -9.36 13.53 8.38
N ARG A 117 -9.47 14.24 7.25
CA ARG A 117 -10.76 14.60 6.64
C ARG A 117 -11.31 13.50 5.74
N LYS A 118 -12.56 13.64 5.26
CA LYS A 118 -13.21 12.62 4.41
C LYS A 118 -12.51 12.39 3.07
N GLY A 119 -11.85 13.40 2.52
CA GLY A 119 -11.13 13.29 1.26
C GLY A 119 -10.13 14.41 1.06
N PHE A 120 -9.53 14.44 -0.12
CA PHE A 120 -8.47 15.39 -0.44
C PHE A 120 -8.38 15.65 -1.95
N TYR A 121 -7.68 16.72 -2.29
CA TYR A 121 -7.21 17.02 -3.65
C TYR A 121 -5.69 16.95 -3.68
N LEU A 122 -5.15 16.59 -4.83
CA LEU A 122 -3.77 16.90 -5.19
C LEU A 122 -3.75 18.03 -6.22
N ALA A 123 -2.71 18.85 -6.16
CA ALA A 123 -2.47 19.85 -7.18
C ALA A 123 -0.99 19.92 -7.55
N PHE A 124 -0.75 20.29 -8.79
CA PHE A 124 0.56 20.43 -9.41
C PHE A 124 0.69 21.88 -9.84
N GLN A 125 1.74 22.54 -9.37
CA GLN A 125 2.02 23.91 -9.73
C GLN A 125 3.31 23.95 -10.56
N ASP A 126 3.18 24.46 -11.77
CA ASP A 126 4.30 24.81 -12.63
C ASP A 126 4.61 26.31 -12.50
N ILE A 127 5.90 26.62 -12.40
CA ILE A 127 6.45 27.98 -12.23
C ILE A 127 7.39 28.36 -13.38
N GLY A 128 7.25 27.71 -14.55
CA GLY A 128 8.03 28.01 -15.76
C GLY A 128 8.89 26.86 -16.26
N ALA A 129 8.47 25.62 -16.03
CA ALA A 129 9.13 24.42 -16.51
C ALA A 129 8.48 23.89 -17.80
N CYS A 130 9.18 22.94 -18.45
CA CYS A 130 8.61 22.16 -19.55
C CYS A 130 8.41 20.72 -19.09
N VAL A 131 7.20 20.43 -18.64
CA VAL A 131 6.83 19.19 -17.95
C VAL A 131 5.69 18.50 -18.67
N ALA A 132 5.77 17.18 -18.78
CA ALA A 132 4.62 16.34 -19.09
C ALA A 132 4.40 15.32 -17.98
N LEU A 133 3.19 15.30 -17.42
CA LEU A 133 2.74 14.37 -16.40
C LEU A 133 2.02 13.21 -17.10
N LEU A 134 2.64 12.03 -17.04
CA LEU A 134 2.20 10.82 -17.73
C LEU A 134 1.26 9.96 -16.87
N SER A 135 1.50 9.92 -15.56
CA SER A 135 0.69 9.14 -14.62
C SER A 135 0.73 9.74 -13.23
N VAL A 136 -0.43 9.75 -12.58
CA VAL A 136 -0.58 10.03 -11.16
C VAL A 136 -1.29 8.84 -10.54
N ARG A 137 -0.57 8.04 -9.77
CA ARG A 137 -1.11 6.87 -9.08
C ARG A 137 -1.12 7.14 -7.58
N ILE A 138 -2.31 7.08 -7.00
CA ILE A 138 -2.54 7.35 -5.59
C ILE A 138 -3.00 6.05 -4.94
N TYR A 139 -2.33 5.66 -3.86
CA TYR A 139 -2.63 4.42 -3.16
C TYR A 139 -2.28 4.54 -1.67
N TYR A 140 -2.76 3.60 -0.88
CA TYR A 140 -2.37 3.42 0.51
C TYR A 140 -2.09 1.94 0.74
N LYS A 141 -1.30 1.63 1.77
CA LYS A 141 -0.82 0.28 2.01
C LYS A 141 -1.66 -0.38 3.12
N LYS A 142 -1.88 -1.68 2.96
CA LYS A 142 -2.54 -2.54 3.94
C LYS A 142 -1.76 -3.85 4.07
N CYS A 143 -1.71 -4.40 5.26
CA CYS A 143 -1.33 -5.79 5.45
C CYS A 143 -2.52 -6.68 5.07
N PRO A 144 -2.36 -7.62 4.13
CA PRO A 144 -3.46 -8.45 3.65
C PRO A 144 -3.95 -9.39 4.73
N SER A 145 -5.19 -9.87 4.65
CA SER A 145 -5.64 -10.93 5.55
C SER A 145 -4.83 -12.21 5.30
N VAL A 146 -4.35 -12.83 6.39
CA VAL A 146 -3.49 -14.02 6.32
C VAL A 146 -3.82 -14.99 7.44
N VAL A 147 -3.60 -16.29 7.22
CA VAL A 147 -3.56 -17.29 8.29
C VAL A 147 -2.12 -17.68 8.54
N GLN A 148 -1.65 -17.51 9.77
CA GLN A 148 -0.30 -17.89 10.18
C GLN A 148 -0.31 -18.53 11.55
N GLY A 149 0.35 -19.68 11.70
CA GLY A 149 0.33 -20.44 12.95
C GLY A 149 -1.07 -20.85 13.38
N MET A 150 -1.97 -21.20 12.44
CA MET A 150 -3.39 -21.53 12.68
C MET A 150 -4.20 -20.39 13.34
N ALA A 151 -3.72 -19.16 13.23
CA ALA A 151 -4.44 -17.95 13.61
C ALA A 151 -4.70 -17.09 12.37
N GLN A 152 -5.93 -16.62 12.22
CA GLN A 152 -6.33 -15.67 11.20
C GLN A 152 -6.06 -14.24 11.67
N PHE A 153 -5.40 -13.46 10.84
CA PHE A 153 -5.16 -12.03 11.02
C PHE A 153 -5.97 -11.25 9.97
N PRO A 154 -6.78 -10.26 10.39
CA PRO A 154 -7.60 -9.49 9.46
C PRO A 154 -6.75 -8.54 8.62
N GLU A 155 -7.29 -8.11 7.47
CA GLU A 155 -6.70 -7.02 6.72
C GLU A 155 -6.58 -5.77 7.61
N THR A 156 -5.39 -5.17 7.65
CA THR A 156 -5.10 -4.03 8.54
C THR A 156 -4.42 -2.90 7.78
N VAL A 157 -4.91 -1.67 7.94
CA VAL A 157 -4.29 -0.49 7.33
C VAL A 157 -2.92 -0.23 7.94
N ALA A 158 -1.93 0.01 7.09
CA ALA A 158 -0.57 0.33 7.52
C ALA A 158 -0.55 1.65 8.31
N GLY A 159 0.31 1.73 9.33
CA GLY A 159 0.37 2.87 10.25
C GLY A 159 0.83 4.20 9.60
N THR A 160 0.63 5.30 10.33
CA THR A 160 0.84 6.68 9.85
C THR A 160 2.27 7.16 9.87
N ASP A 161 3.17 6.52 10.60
CA ASP A 161 4.54 6.99 10.87
C ASP A 161 5.56 5.88 10.65
N SER A 162 6.77 6.21 10.18
CA SER A 162 7.80 5.21 9.81
C SER A 162 8.21 4.27 10.96
N GLN A 163 7.98 4.68 12.21
CA GLN A 163 8.24 3.86 13.41
C GLN A 163 6.99 3.13 13.92
N SER A 164 5.82 3.36 13.32
CA SER A 164 4.58 2.74 13.75
C SER A 164 4.50 1.28 13.31
N LEU A 165 4.36 0.39 14.29
CA LEU A 165 4.06 -1.01 14.10
C LEU A 165 2.69 -1.26 14.73
N ALA A 166 1.67 -1.45 13.89
CA ALA A 166 0.33 -1.73 14.38
C ALA A 166 0.29 -3.16 14.93
N LYS A 167 0.17 -3.30 16.25
CA LYS A 167 -0.04 -4.61 16.90
C LYS A 167 -1.45 -5.08 16.58
N VAL A 168 -1.56 -6.26 15.98
CA VAL A 168 -2.82 -6.88 15.57
C VAL A 168 -2.98 -8.21 16.27
N SER A 169 -4.11 -8.36 16.96
CA SER A 169 -4.52 -9.64 17.54
C SER A 169 -5.17 -10.52 16.48
N GLY A 170 -4.68 -11.74 16.36
CA GLY A 170 -5.27 -12.78 15.52
C GLY A 170 -6.34 -13.58 16.29
N GLN A 171 -7.10 -14.36 15.54
CA GLN A 171 -8.10 -15.28 16.07
C GLN A 171 -7.76 -16.70 15.61
N CYS A 172 -7.75 -17.68 16.52
CA CYS A 172 -7.56 -19.07 16.11
C CYS A 172 -8.62 -19.48 15.08
N VAL A 173 -8.20 -20.20 14.04
CA VAL A 173 -9.12 -20.72 13.03
C VAL A 173 -10.13 -21.68 13.68
N ASN A 174 -11.25 -21.95 13.00
CA ASN A 174 -12.28 -22.85 13.51
C ASN A 174 -11.68 -24.20 13.96
N ASN A 175 -12.12 -24.69 15.11
CA ASN A 175 -11.64 -25.93 15.74
C ASN A 175 -10.14 -25.88 16.15
N ALA A 176 -9.59 -24.70 16.38
CA ALA A 176 -8.26 -24.51 16.97
C ALA A 176 -8.33 -23.69 18.27
N VAL A 177 -7.33 -23.86 19.13
CA VAL A 177 -7.18 -23.14 20.40
C VAL A 177 -5.74 -22.66 20.55
N SER A 178 -5.53 -21.56 21.26
CA SER A 178 -4.18 -21.03 21.51
C SER A 178 -3.30 -22.06 22.22
N ALA A 179 -2.08 -22.26 21.72
CA ALA A 179 -1.13 -23.23 22.27
C ALA A 179 -0.63 -22.82 23.67
N THR A 180 -0.48 -21.52 23.91
CA THR A 180 0.04 -20.96 25.17
C THR A 180 -1.05 -20.37 26.05
N GLY A 181 -2.31 -20.37 25.59
CA GLY A 181 -3.42 -19.66 26.24
C GLY A 181 -3.42 -18.15 25.98
N GLU A 182 -2.36 -17.59 25.40
CA GLU A 182 -2.28 -16.18 25.02
C GLU A 182 -2.85 -15.94 23.61
N VAL A 183 -3.39 -14.75 23.36
CA VAL A 183 -3.92 -14.40 22.03
C VAL A 183 -2.75 -14.26 21.05
N PRO A 184 -2.75 -14.96 19.90
CA PRO A 184 -1.69 -14.83 18.90
C PRO A 184 -1.69 -13.40 18.34
N THR A 185 -0.50 -12.81 18.16
CA THR A 185 -0.37 -11.42 17.70
C THR A 185 0.66 -11.27 16.59
N MET A 186 0.47 -10.29 15.72
CA MET A 186 1.39 -9.89 14.67
C MET A 186 1.52 -8.37 14.63
N HIS A 187 2.53 -7.86 13.94
CA HIS A 187 2.71 -6.43 13.73
C HIS A 187 2.66 -6.10 12.25
N CYS A 188 1.81 -5.16 11.86
CA CYS A 188 1.73 -4.62 10.51
C CYS A 188 2.62 -3.37 10.41
N ASN A 189 3.58 -3.37 9.48
CA ASN A 189 4.49 -2.24 9.28
C ASN A 189 3.94 -1.20 8.27
N THR A 190 4.67 -0.10 8.08
CA THR A 190 4.25 0.97 7.16
C THR A 190 4.28 0.61 5.67
N ASP A 191 4.96 -0.48 5.32
CA ASP A 191 5.03 -1.00 3.96
C ASP A 191 3.91 -2.00 3.63
N GLY A 192 2.98 -2.22 4.57
CA GLY A 192 1.89 -3.19 4.39
C GLY A 192 2.37 -4.63 4.50
N GLU A 193 3.48 -4.86 5.20
CA GLU A 193 4.03 -6.19 5.43
C GLU A 193 3.82 -6.63 6.87
N TRP A 194 3.52 -7.92 7.01
CA TRP A 194 3.41 -8.58 8.29
C TRP A 194 4.79 -8.95 8.83
N LEU A 195 5.03 -8.60 10.09
CA LEU A 195 6.22 -9.01 10.84
C LEU A 195 5.99 -10.32 11.59
N VAL A 196 7.04 -10.79 12.28
CA VAL A 196 7.07 -12.10 12.96
C VAL A 196 5.87 -12.31 13.89
N PRO A 197 5.15 -13.45 13.79
CA PRO A 197 4.05 -13.77 14.69
C PRO A 197 4.56 -14.15 16.08
N ILE A 198 3.79 -13.74 17.09
CA ILE A 198 3.99 -14.08 18.50
C ILE A 198 2.81 -14.94 18.93
N GLY A 199 3.09 -16.19 19.33
CA GLY A 199 2.06 -17.18 19.64
C GLY A 199 1.52 -17.90 18.39
N HIS A 200 0.78 -18.98 18.62
CA HIS A 200 0.15 -19.79 17.59
C HIS A 200 -1.03 -20.58 18.18
N CYS A 201 -1.85 -21.16 17.31
CA CYS A 201 -2.95 -22.05 17.67
C CYS A 201 -2.66 -23.50 17.25
N LEU A 202 -3.32 -24.43 17.92
CA LEU A 202 -3.28 -25.87 17.63
C LEU A 202 -4.70 -26.37 17.41
N CYS A 203 -4.87 -27.32 16.50
CA CYS A 203 -6.17 -27.96 16.30
C CYS A 203 -6.61 -28.64 17.61
N GLN A 204 -7.90 -28.51 17.92
CA GLN A 204 -8.51 -29.15 19.07
C GLN A 204 -8.49 -30.69 18.92
N PRO A 205 -8.61 -31.44 20.03
CA PRO A 205 -8.75 -32.89 19.96
C PRO A 205 -9.87 -33.32 19.00
N GLY A 206 -9.59 -34.32 18.16
CA GLY A 206 -10.50 -34.77 17.09
C GLY A 206 -10.32 -34.09 15.74
N TYR A 207 -9.50 -33.03 15.67
CA TYR A 207 -9.17 -32.31 14.44
C TYR A 207 -7.68 -32.45 14.09
N GLU A 208 -7.35 -32.29 12.81
CA GLU A 208 -5.99 -32.24 12.31
C GLU A 208 -5.80 -31.08 11.33
N LYS A 209 -4.55 -30.59 11.24
CA LYS A 209 -4.20 -29.50 10.34
C LYS A 209 -4.23 -30.00 8.90
N VAL A 210 -5.08 -29.38 8.08
CA VAL A 210 -5.13 -29.57 6.63
C VAL A 210 -5.03 -28.19 5.99
N GLY A 211 -3.85 -27.87 5.45
CA GLY A 211 -3.52 -26.52 4.99
C GLY A 211 -3.61 -25.51 6.13
N ASP A 212 -4.44 -24.47 5.94
CA ASP A 212 -4.70 -23.41 6.93
C ASP A 212 -5.98 -23.63 7.74
N THR A 213 -6.51 -24.86 7.73
CA THR A 213 -7.75 -25.22 8.42
C THR A 213 -7.56 -26.41 9.36
N CYS A 214 -8.41 -26.53 10.38
CA CYS A 214 -8.52 -27.72 11.21
C CYS A 214 -9.74 -28.53 10.76
N GLN A 215 -9.52 -29.71 10.20
CA GLN A 215 -10.57 -30.60 9.71
C GLN A 215 -10.74 -31.78 10.65
N GLY A 216 -11.97 -32.26 10.79
CA GLY A 216 -12.26 -33.44 11.60
C GLY A 216 -11.53 -34.65 11.01
N LYS A 217 -10.88 -35.44 11.87
CA LYS A 217 -10.18 -36.64 11.43
C LYS A 217 -11.16 -37.57 10.73
N SER A 218 -10.98 -37.76 9.43
CA SER A 218 -11.88 -38.58 8.59
C SER A 218 -11.59 -40.09 8.71
N GLY A 219 -10.69 -40.50 9.61
CA GLY A 219 -10.32 -41.89 9.84
C GLY A 219 -10.80 -42.38 11.19
N LEU A 220 -11.45 -43.55 11.21
CA LEU A 220 -11.45 -44.43 12.38
C LEU A 220 -9.98 -44.70 12.77
N GLY A 221 -9.44 -43.91 13.70
CA GLY A 221 -8.07 -44.02 14.18
C GLY A 221 -8.06 -44.30 15.68
N CYS A 222 -7.84 -45.57 16.03
CA CYS A 222 -7.58 -46.05 17.38
C CYS A 222 -6.53 -45.15 18.09
N PHE A 223 -6.87 -44.58 19.26
CA PHE A 223 -5.88 -43.94 20.14
C PHE A 223 -5.16 -45.01 20.96
N PRO A 224 -3.82 -44.97 21.13
CA PRO A 224 -3.15 -45.80 22.11
C PRO A 224 -3.53 -45.30 23.51
N ALA A 225 -4.36 -46.05 24.22
CA ALA A 225 -4.55 -45.85 25.65
C ALA A 225 -3.25 -46.27 26.36
N ALA A 226 -2.57 -45.32 27.00
CA ALA A 226 -1.55 -45.67 27.97
C ALA A 226 -2.26 -46.30 29.18
N ILE A 227 -2.17 -47.63 29.32
CA ILE A 227 -2.50 -48.31 30.57
C ILE A 227 -1.20 -48.94 31.08
N ALA A 228 -0.74 -48.44 32.22
CA ALA A 228 0.29 -49.10 33.01
C ALA A 228 -0.32 -50.30 33.76
N VAL A 229 0.55 -51.31 33.93
CA VAL A 229 0.51 -52.44 34.88
C VAL A 229 -0.10 -53.76 34.35
N GLY A 230 0.79 -54.74 34.19
CA GLY A 230 0.56 -56.12 34.65
C GLY A 230 0.11 -57.14 33.60
N PHE A 231 1.03 -58.05 33.26
CA PHE A 231 0.81 -59.39 32.68
C PHE A 231 -0.14 -59.51 31.47
N GLY A 232 0.48 -59.55 30.28
CA GLY A 232 0.21 -60.58 29.27
C GLY A 232 -1.21 -60.68 28.72
N SER A 233 -1.60 -59.76 27.84
CA SER A 233 -2.37 -59.97 26.60
C SER A 233 -2.75 -58.60 26.02
N THR A 234 -2.16 -58.20 24.89
CA THR A 234 -2.54 -56.98 24.17
C THR A 234 -3.85 -57.21 23.41
N PHE A 235 -4.97 -56.76 23.96
CA PHE A 235 -6.22 -56.58 23.21
C PHE A 235 -6.32 -55.13 22.72
N ASN A 236 -6.32 -54.94 21.39
CA ASN A 236 -6.66 -53.66 20.77
C ASN A 236 -8.19 -53.46 20.86
N TYR A 237 -8.66 -52.65 21.80
CA TYR A 237 -10.05 -52.17 21.81
C TYR A 237 -10.17 -50.92 20.93
N CYS A 238 -10.79 -51.05 19.76
CA CYS A 238 -11.18 -49.91 18.94
C CYS A 238 -12.62 -49.51 19.31
N TYR A 239 -12.77 -48.43 20.07
CA TYR A 239 -14.10 -47.87 20.38
C TYR A 239 -14.59 -47.00 19.22
N ARG A 240 -15.81 -47.27 18.76
CA ARG A 240 -16.55 -46.45 17.80
C ARG A 240 -17.36 -45.42 18.58
N MET A 241 -16.89 -44.17 18.67
CA MET A 241 -17.75 -43.08 19.13
C MET A 241 -18.71 -42.72 18.01
N ALA A 242 -19.94 -43.20 18.10
CA ALA A 242 -21.05 -42.67 17.33
C ALA A 242 -21.53 -41.42 18.06
N TYR A 243 -21.34 -40.24 17.47
CA TYR A 243 -22.05 -39.04 17.91
C TYR A 243 -23.48 -39.13 17.38
N SER A 244 -24.44 -39.19 18.29
CA SER A 244 -25.88 -39.04 18.03
C SER A 244 -26.24 -37.60 17.71
#